data_AF-X1EC79-F1
#
_entry.id   AF-X1EC79-F1
#
_cell.length_a   1.000
_cell.length_b   1.000
_cell.length_c   1.000
_cell.angle_alpha   90.00
_cell.angle_beta   90.00
_cell.angle_gamma   90.00
#
_symmetry.space_group_name_H-M   'P 1'
#
loop_
_entity.id
_entity.type
_entity.pdbx_description
1 polymer ?
#
loop_
_entity_poly.entity_id
_entity_poly.type
_entity_poly.pdbx_seq_one_letter_code
_entity_poly.pdbx_strand_id
1 'polypeptide(L)'
;MKPSSRLETPSYFSQDSLTEDLQDVLQVACWENGRYSAIVGMDKMLGAWTEIQAEGAEVTYLSQEDTMTLRLAEMKLLDELGATSATMGKLVKIYKDFMVELGYLD
;
A
#
# COMPACT_ATOMS: atom_id res chain seq x y z
N MET A 1 2.30 33.74 -22.20
CA MET A 1 2.80 33.02 -21.01
C MET A 1 3.76 31.94 -21.51
N LYS A 2 5.03 31.97 -21.07
CA LYS A 2 5.95 30.86 -21.35
C LYS A 2 5.56 29.68 -20.47
N PRO A 3 5.61 28.43 -20.97
CA PRO A 3 5.42 27.26 -20.12
C PRO A 3 6.50 27.27 -19.05
N SER A 4 6.08 27.21 -17.79
CA SER A 4 6.98 27.03 -16.64
C SER A 4 7.88 25.83 -16.93
N SER A 5 9.19 26.07 -16.99
CA SER A 5 10.19 25.01 -16.99
C SER A 5 9.87 24.08 -15.84
N ARG A 6 9.83 22.78 -16.14
CA ARG A 6 9.72 21.69 -15.16
C ARG A 6 10.49 22.08 -13.90
N LEU A 7 9.83 21.98 -12.75
CA LEU A 7 10.53 21.89 -11.48
C LEU A 7 11.44 20.68 -11.61
N GLU A 8 12.69 20.90 -11.99
CA GLU A 8 13.74 19.90 -11.89
C GLU A 8 13.84 19.60 -10.40
N THR A 9 13.29 18.46 -9.99
CA THR A 9 13.54 17.94 -8.65
C THR A 9 15.05 17.85 -8.52
N PRO A 10 15.66 18.60 -7.58
CA PRO A 10 17.09 18.55 -7.40
C PRO A 10 17.51 17.11 -7.11
N SER A 11 18.37 16.56 -7.96
CA SER A 11 18.99 15.24 -7.81
C SER A 11 19.95 15.27 -6.61
N TYR A 12 19.42 15.32 -5.40
CA TYR A 12 20.21 15.18 -4.18
C TYR A 12 19.83 13.88 -3.50
N PHE A 13 20.84 13.01 -3.37
CA PHE A 13 20.89 11.72 -2.69
C PHE A 13 20.20 10.55 -3.44
N SER A 14 20.91 9.96 -4.42
CA SER A 14 20.68 8.55 -4.73
C SER A 14 21.24 7.70 -3.59
N GLN A 15 20.62 6.54 -3.32
CA GLN A 15 21.10 5.59 -2.30
C GLN A 15 22.59 5.24 -2.49
N ASP A 16 23.06 5.28 -3.74
CA ASP A 16 24.46 5.02 -4.13
C ASP A 16 25.46 6.06 -3.60
N SER A 17 24.99 7.18 -3.05
CA SER A 17 25.86 8.19 -2.43
C SER A 17 26.27 7.86 -0.99
N LEU A 18 25.69 6.81 -0.40
CA LEU A 18 26.03 6.30 0.93
C LEU A 18 27.03 5.16 0.83
N THR A 19 27.90 5.03 1.84
CA THR A 19 28.72 3.83 2.04
C THR A 19 27.82 2.64 2.38
N GLU A 20 28.27 1.41 2.08
CA GLU A 20 27.48 0.19 2.25
C GLU A 20 26.95 0.03 3.69
N ASP A 21 27.77 0.35 4.69
CA ASP A 21 27.36 0.32 6.10
C ASP A 21 26.21 1.29 6.42
N LEU A 22 26.23 2.49 5.82
CA LEU A 22 25.16 3.47 5.97
C LEU A 22 23.89 3.09 5.19
N GLN A 23 24.03 2.40 4.05
CA GLN A 23 22.88 1.83 3.32
C GLN A 23 22.20 0.73 4.16
N ASP A 24 22.99 -0.15 4.79
CA ASP A 24 22.48 -1.20 5.67
C ASP A 24 21.76 -0.62 6.89
N VAL A 25 22.36 0.38 7.55
CA VAL A 25 21.74 1.07 8.69
C VAL A 25 20.43 1.73 8.26
N LEU A 26 20.40 2.39 7.09
CA LEU A 26 19.19 3.01 6.56
C LEU A 26 18.10 1.97 6.27
N GLN A 27 18.46 0.83 5.67
CA GLN A 27 17.52 -0.25 5.37
C GLN A 27 16.88 -0.82 6.65
N VAL A 28 17.68 -1.10 7.68
CA VAL A 28 17.19 -1.60 8.96
C VAL A 28 16.30 -0.56 9.65
N ALA A 29 16.69 0.71 9.64
CA ALA A 29 15.89 1.78 10.22
C ALA A 29 14.53 1.94 9.52
N CYS A 30 14.50 1.89 8.19
CA CYS A 30 13.26 1.93 7.41
C CYS A 30 12.35 0.73 7.72
N TRP A 31 12.91 -0.48 7.84
CA TRP A 31 12.17 -1.68 8.19
C TRP A 31 11.53 -1.57 9.58
N GLU A 32 12.31 -1.20 10.59
CA GLU A 32 11.82 -1.05 11.95
C GLU A 32 10.79 0.08 12.06
N ASN A 33 11.00 1.20 11.36
CA ASN A 33 10.02 2.28 11.31
C ASN A 33 8.70 1.84 10.66
N GLY A 34 8.76 1.03 9.60
CA GLY A 34 7.56 0.49 8.94
C GLY A 34 6.72 -0.35 9.89
N ARG A 35 7.37 -1.24 10.66
CA ARG A 35 6.71 -2.07 11.68
C ARG A 35 6.17 -1.24 12.84
N TYR A 36 6.99 -0.34 13.37
CA TYR A 36 6.62 0.52 14.49
C TYR A 36 5.41 1.41 14.14
N SER A 37 5.43 2.03 12.96
CA SER A 37 4.35 2.88 12.48
C SER A 37 3.03 2.11 12.34
N ALA A 38 3.08 0.86 11.87
CA ALA A 38 1.89 0.01 11.79
C ALA A 38 1.32 -0.30 13.19
N ILE A 39 2.17 -0.69 14.14
CA ILE A 39 1.77 -1.03 15.51
C ILE A 39 1.16 0.17 16.22
N VAL A 40 1.86 1.31 16.21
CA VAL A 40 1.39 2.55 16.86
C VAL A 40 0.14 3.09 16.18
N GLY A 41 0.03 2.95 14.85
CA GLY A 41 -1.17 3.30 14.10
C GLY A 41 -2.39 2.50 14.57
N MET A 42 -2.25 1.18 14.70
CA MET A 42 -3.33 0.30 15.17
C MET A 42 -3.75 0.61 16.61
N ASP A 43 -2.80 0.84 17.51
CA ASP A 43 -3.08 1.20 18.91
C ASP A 43 -3.91 2.50 18.99
N LYS A 44 -3.55 3.52 18.21
CA LYS A 44 -4.32 4.76 18.11
C LYS A 44 -5.72 4.55 17.54
N MET A 45 -5.88 3.69 16.53
CA MET A 45 -7.19 3.38 15.96
C MET A 45 -8.12 2.70 16.97
N LEU A 46 -7.59 1.82 17.83
CA LEU A 46 -8.37 1.16 18.88
C LEU A 46 -8.91 2.16 19.91
N GLY A 47 -8.07 3.12 20.33
CA GLY A 47 -8.49 4.21 21.23
C GLY A 47 -9.59 5.08 20.59
N ALA A 48 -9.34 5.55 19.36
CA ALA A 48 -10.29 6.38 18.63
C ALA A 48 -11.63 5.67 18.38
N TRP A 49 -11.62 4.36 18.12
CA TRP A 49 -12.84 3.60 17.94
C TRP A 49 -13.74 3.63 19.19
N THR A 50 -13.15 3.55 20.38
CA THR A 50 -13.89 3.62 21.65
C THR A 50 -14.59 4.99 21.82
N GLU A 51 -13.92 6.08 21.42
CA GLU A 51 -14.47 7.43 21.46
C GLU A 51 -15.63 7.59 20.46
N ILE A 52 -15.46 7.10 19.24
CA ILE A 52 -16.48 7.14 18.17
C ILE A 52 -17.75 6.36 18.58
N GLN A 53 -17.59 5.21 19.24
CA GLN A 53 -18.73 4.47 19.80
C GLN A 53 -19.45 5.22 20.92
N ALA A 54 -18.70 5.94 21.77
CA ALA A 54 -19.29 6.74 22.84
C ALA A 54 -20.13 7.91 22.30
N GLU A 55 -19.84 8.39 21.08
CA GLU A 55 -20.65 9.39 20.35
C GLU A 55 -21.88 8.79 19.64
N GLY A 56 -22.09 7.47 19.73
CA GLY A 56 -23.26 6.79 19.19
C GLY A 56 -23.12 6.26 17.77
N ALA A 57 -21.89 6.16 17.25
CA ALA A 57 -21.66 5.51 15.97
C ALA A 57 -21.91 3.99 16.05
N GLU A 58 -22.53 3.45 15.00
CA GLU A 58 -22.81 2.02 14.87
C GLU A 58 -21.90 1.36 13.82
N VAL A 59 -21.48 0.12 14.08
CA VAL A 59 -20.77 -0.68 13.07
C VAL A 59 -21.78 -1.29 12.13
N THR A 60 -21.55 -1.10 10.83
CA THR A 60 -22.23 -1.85 9.78
C THR A 60 -21.21 -2.62 8.97
N TYR A 61 -21.63 -3.77 8.44
CA TYR A 61 -20.81 -4.63 7.61
C TYR A 61 -21.43 -4.73 6.22
N LEU A 62 -20.58 -4.81 5.20
CA LEU A 62 -21.04 -5.15 3.86
C LEU A 62 -21.61 -6.56 3.85
N SER A 63 -22.63 -6.78 3.01
CA SER A 63 -23.12 -8.13 2.79
C SER A 63 -22.05 -8.97 2.06
N GLN A 64 -22.20 -10.30 2.11
CA GLN A 64 -21.32 -11.19 1.35
C GLN A 64 -21.45 -10.96 -0.17
N GLU A 65 -22.65 -10.62 -0.64
CA GLU A 65 -22.94 -10.30 -2.04
C GLU A 65 -22.22 -9.03 -2.48
N ASP A 66 -22.28 -7.96 -1.67
CA ASP A 66 -21.55 -6.72 -1.95
C ASP A 66 -20.04 -6.95 -1.95
N THR A 67 -19.55 -7.74 -0.99
CA THR A 67 -18.13 -8.08 -0.89
C THR A 67 -17.67 -8.86 -2.12
N MET A 68 -18.47 -9.81 -2.61
CA MET A 68 -18.16 -10.56 -3.83
C MET A 68 -18.19 -9.66 -5.08
N THR A 69 -19.15 -8.74 -5.16
CA THR A 69 -19.25 -7.77 -6.26
C THR A 69 -18.01 -6.89 -6.32
N LEU A 70 -17.56 -6.37 -5.18
CA LEU A 70 -16.33 -5.57 -5.08
C LEU A 70 -15.10 -6.39 -5.49
N ARG A 71 -14.99 -7.64 -5.04
CA ARG A 71 -13.89 -8.54 -5.40
C ARG A 71 -13.80 -8.77 -6.90
N LEU A 72 -14.92 -9.02 -7.58
CA LEU A 72 -14.93 -9.20 -9.04
C LEU A 72 -14.53 -7.90 -9.77
N ALA A 73 -14.98 -6.75 -9.28
CA ALA A 73 -14.59 -5.45 -9.84
C ALA A 73 -13.09 -5.17 -9.65
N GLU A 74 -12.53 -5.50 -8.48
CA GLU A 74 -11.10 -5.38 -8.21
C GLU A 74 -10.27 -6.29 -9.12
N MET A 75 -10.66 -7.55 -9.30
CA MET A 75 -9.92 -8.48 -10.16
C MET A 75 -9.85 -7.98 -11.61
N LYS A 76 -10.97 -7.42 -12.11
CA LYS A 76 -11.02 -6.79 -13.43
C LYS A 76 -10.08 -5.58 -13.50
N LEU A 77 -10.09 -4.71 -12.49
CA LEU A 77 -9.21 -3.54 -12.43
C LEU A 77 -7.73 -3.96 -12.42
N LEU A 78 -7.38 -5.01 -11.69
CA LEU A 78 -6.02 -5.54 -11.68
C LEU A 78 -5.60 -6.05 -13.06
N ASP A 79 -6.48 -6.72 -13.80
CA ASP A 79 -6.20 -7.15 -15.17
C ASP A 79 -5.99 -5.96 -16.12
N GLU A 80 -6.85 -4.93 -16.01
CA GLU A 80 -6.70 -3.69 -16.77
C GLU A 80 -5.37 -2.97 -16.46
N LEU A 81 -5.01 -2.88 -15.18
CA LEU A 81 -3.73 -2.33 -14.74
C LEU A 81 -2.55 -3.14 -15.28
N GLY A 82 -2.64 -4.47 -15.23
CA GLY A 82 -1.60 -5.36 -15.75
C GLY A 82 -1.36 -5.18 -17.25
N ALA A 83 -2.40 -4.82 -18.00
CA ALA A 83 -2.31 -4.56 -19.43
C ALA A 83 -1.66 -3.21 -19.79
N THR A 84 -1.48 -2.28 -18.82
CA THR A 84 -0.93 -0.94 -19.09
C THR A 84 0.54 -0.95 -19.49
N SER A 85 1.33 -1.90 -18.99
CA SER A 85 2.74 -2.04 -19.32
C SER A 85 3.27 -3.43 -18.96
N ALA A 86 4.38 -3.83 -19.60
CA ALA A 86 5.05 -5.09 -19.28
C ALA A 86 5.50 -5.17 -17.81
N THR A 87 5.94 -4.05 -17.21
CA THR A 87 6.33 -4.00 -15.81
C THR A 87 5.11 -4.19 -14.90
N MET A 88 4.01 -3.48 -15.18
CA MET A 88 2.80 -3.61 -14.37
C MET A 88 2.18 -5.00 -14.48
N GLY A 89 2.18 -5.61 -15.67
CA GLY A 89 1.73 -6.99 -15.86
C GLY A 89 2.50 -8.00 -14.99
N LYS A 90 3.82 -7.82 -14.84
CA LYS A 90 4.63 -8.64 -13.93
C LYS A 90 4.26 -8.43 -12.46
N LEU A 91 4.08 -7.18 -12.03
CA LEU A 91 3.71 -6.85 -10.66
C LEU A 91 2.33 -7.41 -10.30
N VAL A 92 1.33 -7.23 -11.17
CA VAL A 92 -0.01 -7.79 -10.99
C VAL A 92 0.03 -9.31 -10.91
N LYS A 93 0.83 -9.97 -11.77
CA LYS A 93 0.98 -11.42 -11.70
C LYS A 93 1.55 -11.87 -10.36
N ILE A 94 2.65 -11.27 -9.90
CA ILE A 94 3.26 -11.61 -8.59
C ILE A 94 2.24 -11.44 -7.47
N TYR A 95 1.48 -10.35 -7.49
CA TYR A 95 0.45 -10.08 -6.50
C TYR A 95 -0.65 -11.15 -6.52
N LYS A 96 -1.19 -11.50 -7.70
CA LYS A 96 -2.23 -12.53 -7.85
C LYS A 96 -1.72 -13.91 -7.43
N ASP A 97 -0.51 -14.29 -7.83
CA ASP A 97 0.12 -15.56 -7.43
C ASP A 97 0.23 -15.65 -5.90
N PHE A 98 0.68 -14.57 -5.24
CA PHE A 98 0.75 -14.50 -3.78
C PHE A 98 -0.63 -14.60 -3.11
N MET A 99 -1.66 -14.00 -3.69
CA MET A 99 -3.03 -14.16 -3.18
C MET A 99 -3.55 -15.59 -3.31
N VAL A 100 -3.17 -16.32 -4.37
CA VAL A 100 -3.47 -17.76 -4.51
C VAL A 100 -2.76 -18.57 -3.42
N GLU A 101 -1.47 -18.32 -3.17
CA GLU A 101 -0.72 -19.01 -2.11
C GLU A 101 -1.31 -18.81 -0.72
N LEU A 102 -1.85 -17.62 -0.45
CA LEU A 102 -2.53 -17.30 0.80
C LEU A 102 -3.98 -17.82 0.85
N GLY A 103 -4.48 -18.46 -0.21
CA GLY A 103 -5.86 -18.99 -0.29
C GLY A 103 -6.93 -17.92 -0.49
N TYR A 104 -6.54 -16.71 -0.90
CA TYR A 104 -7.48 -15.64 -1.22
C TYR A 104 -8.05 -15.76 -2.63
N LEU A 105 -7.35 -16.35 -3.59
CA LEU A 105 -7.81 -16.59 -4.95
C LEU A 105 -7.72 -18.09 -5.28
N ASP A 106 -8.60 -18.56 -6.18
CA ASP A 106 -8.63 -19.94 -6.70
C ASP A 106 -7.86 -20.04 -8.03
#